data_AF-A0AAU8JSZ3-F1
#
_entry.id   AF-A0AAU8JSZ3-F1
#
_cell.length_a   1.000
_cell.length_b   1.000
_cell.length_c   1.000
_cell.angle_alpha   90.00
_cell.angle_beta   90.00
_cell.angle_gamma   90.00
#
_symmetry.space_group_name_H-M   'P 1'
#
loop_
_entity.id
_entity.type
_entity.pdbx_description
1 polymer ?
#
loop_
_entity_poly.entity_id
_entity_poly.type
_entity_poly.pdbx_seq_one_letter_code
_entity_poly.pdbx_strand_id
1 'polypeptide(L)' 'MHEEIIARAGFLLAELRLSPADAQLRLRDYFPDLEREERIRYVHEAGSLLQNGATHR' A
#
# COMPACT_ATOMS: atom_id res chain seq x y z
N MET A 1 13.85 2.35 -0.03
CA MET A 1 12.76 3.11 -0.67
C MET A 1 11.58 2.23 -1.05
N HIS A 2 11.71 1.19 -1.87
CA HIS A 2 10.62 0.26 -2.21
C HIS A 2 9.93 -0.34 -0.96
N GLU A 3 10.71 -0.92 -0.03
CA GLU A 3 10.19 -1.50 1.22
C GLU A 3 9.42 -0.50 2.09
N GLU A 4 9.86 0.76 2.11
CA GLU A 4 9.21 1.84 2.85
C GLU A 4 7.84 2.19 2.26
N ILE A 5 7.74 2.20 0.93
CA ILE A 5 6.49 2.43 0.21
C ILE A 5 5.51 1.28 0.48
N ILE A 6 6.00 0.03 0.43
CA ILE A 6 5.19 -1.16 0.76
C ILE A 6 4.71 -1.12 2.21
N ALA A 7 5.59 -0.81 3.17
CA ALA A 7 5.22 -0.69 4.57
C ALA A 7 4.16 0.41 4.79
N ARG A 8 4.32 1.56 4.13
CA ARG A 8 3.34 2.65 4.19
C ARG A 8 2.01 2.24 3.57
N ALA A 9 2.01 1.62 2.40
CA ALA A 9 0.81 1.13 1.74
C ALA A 9 0.10 0.07 2.61
N GLY A 10 0.85 -0.84 3.23
CA GLY A 10 0.33 -1.84 4.16
C GLY A 10 -0.33 -1.20 5.38
N PHE A 11 0.30 -0.18 5.97
CA PHE A 11 -0.28 0.59 7.07
C PHE A 11 -1.61 1.26 6.69
N LEU A 12 -1.68 1.88 5.51
CA LEU A 12 -2.91 2.51 5.00
C LEU A 12 -4.05 1.49 4.85
N LEU A 13 -3.72 0.26 4.39
CA LEU A 13 -4.70 -0.79 4.17
C LEU A 13 -5.14 -1.50 5.46
N ALA A 14 -4.20 -1.86 6.34
CA ALA A 14 -4.48 -2.70 7.51
C ALA A 14 -4.85 -1.90 8.76
N GLU A 15 -4.06 -0.87 9.09
CA GLU A 15 -4.22 -0.11 10.33
C GLU A 15 -5.27 0.99 10.16
N LEU A 16 -5.22 1.74 9.06
CA LEU A 16 -6.21 2.77 8.75
C LEU A 16 -7.47 2.24 8.06
N ARG A 17 -7.48 0.96 7.67
CA ARG A 17 -8.60 0.27 7.00
C ARG A 17 -9.12 1.02 5.77
N LEU A 18 -8.23 1.69 5.03
CA LEU A 18 -8.59 2.40 3.82
C LEU A 18 -8.90 1.41 2.69
N SER A 19 -9.80 1.80 1.79
CA SER A 19 -9.95 1.07 0.53
C SER A 19 -8.67 1.17 -0.31
N PRO A 20 -8.39 0.23 -1.23
CA PRO A 20 -7.23 0.34 -2.11
C PRO A 20 -7.20 1.64 -2.91
N ALA A 21 -8.35 2.17 -3.31
CA ALA A 21 -8.42 3.46 -4.02
C ALA A 21 -8.02 4.63 -3.12
N ASP A 22 -8.49 4.66 -1.88
CA ASP A 22 -8.13 5.70 -0.92
C ASP A 22 -6.66 5.59 -0.48
N ALA A 23 -6.15 4.37 -0.31
CA ALA A 23 -4.75 4.13 -0.01
C ALA A 23 -3.85 4.65 -1.14
N GLN A 24 -4.20 4.45 -2.42
CA GLN A 24 -3.45 5.01 -3.56
C GLN A 24 -3.44 6.54 -3.55
N LEU A 25 -4.56 7.18 -3.19
CA LEU A 25 -4.65 8.63 -3.08
C LEU A 25 -3.78 9.15 -1.95
N ARG A 26 -3.85 8.52 -0.77
CA ARG A 26 -3.05 8.89 0.40
C ARG A 26 -1.57 8.62 0.23
N LEU A 27 -1.19 7.59 -0.53
CA LEU A 27 0.21 7.25 -0.77
C LEU A 27 0.95 8.36 -1.53
N ARG A 28 0.25 9.11 -2.39
CA ARG A 28 0.78 10.29 -3.08
C ARG A 28 1.23 11.39 -2.10
N ASP A 29 0.52 11.55 -0.98
CA ASP A 29 0.86 12.59 0.01
C ASP A 29 2.20 12.28 0.71
N TYR A 30 2.58 11.00 0.79
CA TYR A 30 3.85 10.56 1.37
C TYR A 30 4.98 10.47 0.33
N PHE A 31 4.63 10.08 -0.90
CA PHE A 31 5.57 9.90 -2.00
C PHE A 31 5.04 10.62 -3.25
N PRO A 32 5.24 11.94 -3.34
CA PRO A 32 4.67 12.76 -4.40
C PRO A 32 5.24 12.43 -5.79
N ASP A 33 6.46 11.90 -5.83
CA ASP A 33 7.14 11.53 -7.08
C ASP A 33 6.64 10.19 -7.67
N LEU A 34 5.84 9.43 -6.94
CA LEU A 34 5.29 8.18 -7.47
C LEU A 34 4.24 8.46 -8.53
N GLU A 35 4.41 7.86 -9.70
CA GLU A 35 3.38 7.87 -10.73
C GLU A 35 2.14 7.08 -10.30
N ARG A 36 1.00 7.36 -10.95
CA ARG A 36 -0.27 6.69 -10.61
C ARG A 36 -0.16 5.17 -10.69
N GLU A 37 0.46 4.66 -11.75
CA GLU A 37 0.64 3.23 -11.97
C GLU A 37 1.50 2.58 -10.88
N GLU A 38 2.54 3.28 -10.44
CA GLU A 38 3.40 2.80 -9.36
C GLU A 38 2.62 2.72 -8.06
N ARG A 39 1.84 3.76 -7.70
CA ARG A 39 1.00 3.72 -6.49
C ARG A 39 0.03 2.55 -6.50
N ILE A 40 -0.59 2.26 -7.65
CA ILE A 40 -1.47 1.10 -7.82
C ILE A 40 -0.70 -0.20 -7.54
N ARG A 41 0.47 -0.37 -8.16
CA ARG A 41 1.32 -1.56 -7.97
C ARG A 41 1.71 -1.75 -6.51
N TYR A 42 2.17 -0.70 -5.84
CA TYR A 42 2.58 -0.75 -4.43
C TYR A 42 1.43 -1.09 -3.49
N VAL A 43 0.25 -0.51 -3.70
CA VAL A 43 -0.95 -0.82 -2.90
C VAL A 43 -1.41 -2.25 -3.13
N HIS A 44 -1.36 -2.73 -4.38
CA HIS A 44 -1.70 -4.12 -4.69
C HIS A 44 -0.73 -5.10 -4.04
N GLU A 45 0.57 -4.86 -4.18
CA GLU A 45 1.62 -5.69 -3.59
C GLU A 45 1.51 -5.74 -2.05
N ALA A 46 1.32 -4.59 -1.40
CA ALA A 46 1.09 -4.55 0.03
C ALA A 46 -0.18 -5.34 0.44
N GLY A 47 -1.26 -5.23 -0.35
CA GLY A 47 -2.47 -6.01 -0.12
C GLY A 47 -2.26 -7.52 -0.25
N SER A 48 -1.54 -7.97 -1.27
CA SER A 48 -1.18 -9.39 -1.44
C SER A 48 -0.30 -9.90 -0.30
N LEU A 49 0.67 -9.13 0.15
CA LEU A 49 1.53 -9.49 1.29
C LEU A 49 0.73 -9.61 2.59
N LEU A 50 -0.23 -8.71 2.84
CA LEU A 50 -1.11 -8.80 4.00
C LEU A 50 -2.00 -10.04 3.96
N GLN A 51 -2.55 -10.39 2.79
CA GLN A 51 -3.37 -11.59 2.61
C GLN A 51 -2.55 -12.87 2.82
N ASN A 52 -1.36 -12.94 2.21
CA ASN A 52 -0.46 -14.08 2.36
C ASN A 52 0.06 -14.23 3.80
N GLY A 53 0.38 -13.12 4.47
CA GLY A 53 0.78 -13.11 5.89
C GLY A 53 -0.35 -13.49 6.84
N ALA A 54 -1.60 -13.15 6.50
CA ALA A 54 -2.78 -13.56 7.28
C ALA A 54 -3.11 -15.06 7.09
N THR A 55 -2.73 -15.65 5.97
CA THR A 55 -3.04 -17.07 5.65
C THR A 55 -2.08 -18.05 6.34
N HIS A 56 -0.96 -17.56 6.88
CA HIS A 56 0.05 -18.36 7.60
C HIS A 56 -0.06 -18.31 9.13
N ARG A 57 -1.19 -17.87 9.70
CA ARG A 57 -1.45 -17.88 11.15
C ARG A 57 -2.48 -18.91 11.58
#